data_AF-A0A932MDV2-F1
#
_entry.id   AF-A0A932MDV2-F1
#
_cell.length_a   1.000
_cell.length_b   1.000
_cell.length_c   1.000
_cell.angle_alpha   90.00
_cell.angle_beta   90.00
_cell.angle_gamma   90.00
#
_symmetry.space_group_name_H-M   'P 1'
#
loop_
_entity.id
_entity.type
_entity.pdbx_description
1 polymer ?
#
loop_
_entity_poly.entity_id
_entity_poly.type
_entity_poly.pdbx_seq_one_letter_code
_entity_poly.pdbx_strand_id
1 'polypeptide(L)'
;MLNELYPGGFRHNEQSLRVVDLLENDGKGLNLTWEVRDGILRHSKSREGILGEGWEPAGTLEGEVCKIADVVAYINHDTADALRAGARQDLEQEAARQADAEVRRQLIEQIVGANNLEAPRPLVERLLATYAQGYEIPDDQLERFAGEFRPLAEAQVRRDLVLDYVVEKQKLQATEEELDQRVAKIAGRRQADPGQVYASLQKAGRLRELERQITEEKAFAHLLQQSTVTEA
;
A
#
# COMPACT_ATOMS: atom_id res chain seq x y z
N MET A 1 -15.81 -21.28 17.82
CA MET A 1 -15.24 -22.52 17.26
C MET A 1 -14.71 -23.50 18.32
N LEU A 2 -13.59 -23.28 19.03
CA LEU A 2 -13.09 -24.26 20.03
C LEU A 2 -14.01 -24.42 21.27
N ASN A 3 -14.60 -23.33 21.76
CA ASN A 3 -15.57 -23.37 22.86
C ASN A 3 -16.85 -24.15 22.53
N GLU A 4 -17.18 -24.31 21.25
CA GLU A 4 -18.36 -25.06 20.80
C GLU A 4 -18.06 -26.55 20.64
N LEU A 5 -16.78 -26.92 20.48
CA LEU A 5 -16.34 -28.30 20.28
C LEU A 5 -16.05 -29.05 21.58
N TYR A 6 -15.77 -28.33 22.68
CA TYR A 6 -15.50 -28.92 23.99
C TYR A 6 -16.66 -28.65 24.96
N PRO A 7 -17.42 -29.67 25.42
CA PRO A 7 -18.50 -29.52 26.38
C PRO A 7 -17.92 -29.06 27.73
N GLY A 8 -17.94 -27.74 27.98
CA GLY A 8 -17.32 -27.10 29.14
C GLY A 8 -16.53 -25.82 28.82
N GLY A 9 -16.30 -25.53 27.53
CA GLY A 9 -15.53 -24.37 27.08
C GLY A 9 -14.02 -24.61 27.11
N PHE A 10 -13.30 -23.94 26.20
CA PHE A 10 -11.86 -24.10 26.04
C PHE A 10 -11.12 -22.92 26.68
N ARG A 11 -10.28 -23.23 27.67
CA ARG A 11 -9.38 -22.29 28.34
C ARG A 11 -7.94 -22.76 28.14
N HIS A 12 -7.15 -21.96 27.43
CA HIS A 12 -5.82 -22.39 26.97
C HIS A 12 -4.87 -22.69 28.13
N ASN A 13 -4.86 -21.90 29.20
CA ASN A 13 -4.10 -22.17 30.41
C ASN A 13 -4.45 -23.50 31.08
N GLU A 14 -5.74 -23.77 31.27
CA GLU A 14 -6.20 -25.02 31.90
C GLU A 14 -5.86 -26.24 31.03
N GLN A 15 -5.95 -26.09 29.70
CA GLN A 15 -5.55 -27.16 28.78
C GLN A 15 -4.02 -27.31 28.72
N SER A 16 -3.24 -26.23 28.79
CA SER A 16 -1.78 -26.30 28.90
C SER A 16 -1.35 -27.02 30.17
N LEU A 17 -2.03 -26.75 31.29
CA LEU A 17 -1.81 -27.48 32.54
C LEU A 17 -2.15 -28.96 32.40
N ARG A 18 -3.30 -29.29 31.79
CA ARG A 18 -3.68 -30.68 31.48
C ARG A 18 -2.67 -31.39 30.60
N VAL A 19 -2.09 -30.70 29.61
CA VAL A 19 -1.06 -31.27 28.73
C VAL A 19 0.14 -31.69 29.55
N VAL A 20 0.71 -30.77 30.33
CA VAL A 20 1.90 -31.06 31.14
C VAL A 20 1.61 -32.03 32.28
N ASP A 21 0.38 -32.11 32.79
CA ASP A 21 0.04 -32.99 33.91
C ASP A 21 -0.33 -34.42 33.49
N LEU A 22 -0.97 -34.59 32.33
CA LEU A 22 -1.67 -35.84 31.99
C LEU A 22 -1.42 -36.36 30.59
N LEU A 23 -0.94 -35.54 29.64
CA LEU A 23 -0.84 -35.94 28.23
C LEU A 23 0.60 -36.14 27.78
N GLU A 24 1.50 -35.29 28.26
CA GLU A 24 2.94 -35.43 27.99
C GLU A 24 3.49 -36.76 28.53
N ASN A 25 4.62 -37.20 27.98
CA ASN A 25 5.33 -38.43 28.40
C ASN A 25 4.45 -39.69 28.37
N ASP A 26 3.82 -39.96 27.21
CA ASP A 26 2.89 -41.09 26.99
C ASP A 26 1.74 -41.14 28.01
N GLY A 27 1.22 -39.97 28.38
CA GLY A 27 0.13 -39.84 29.34
C GLY A 27 0.53 -39.91 30.81
N LYS A 28 1.84 -39.80 31.12
CA LYS A 28 2.35 -39.79 32.50
C LYS A 28 2.53 -38.37 33.06
N GLY A 29 2.44 -37.35 32.21
CA GLY A 29 2.75 -35.97 32.56
C GLY A 29 4.25 -35.73 32.76
N LEU A 30 4.56 -34.46 33.05
CA LEU A 30 5.87 -33.94 33.37
C LEU A 30 6.00 -33.75 34.88
N ASN A 31 7.17 -34.05 35.43
CA ASN A 31 7.48 -33.83 36.85
C ASN A 31 7.85 -32.36 37.12
N LEU A 32 6.91 -31.45 36.87
CA LEU A 32 7.07 -30.02 37.10
C LEU A 32 6.73 -29.66 38.55
N THR A 33 7.44 -28.67 39.10
CA THR A 33 7.15 -28.16 40.44
C THR A 33 5.82 -27.41 40.47
N TRP A 34 5.30 -27.20 41.68
CA TRP A 34 4.05 -26.47 41.87
C TRP A 34 4.13 -25.04 41.30
N GLU A 35 5.25 -24.35 41.49
CA GLU A 35 5.47 -22.98 41.03
C GLU A 35 5.39 -22.86 39.51
N VAL A 36 5.97 -23.83 38.79
CA VAL A 36 5.94 -23.86 37.32
C VAL A 36 4.52 -24.11 36.81
N ARG A 37 3.79 -25.03 37.46
CA ARG A 37 2.41 -25.36 37.13
C ARG A 37 1.46 -24.18 37.41
N ASP A 38 1.68 -23.48 38.52
CA ASP A 38 0.95 -22.27 38.89
C ASP A 38 1.19 -21.14 37.88
N GLY A 39 2.44 -20.94 37.46
CA GLY A 39 2.78 -20.02 36.38
C GLY A 39 2.05 -20.33 35.07
N ILE A 40 2.04 -21.60 34.63
CA ILE A 40 1.30 -22.04 33.44
C ILE A 40 -0.21 -21.78 33.58
N LEU A 41 -0.78 -22.00 34.76
CA LEU A 41 -2.20 -21.78 34.97
C LEU A 41 -2.58 -20.29 34.96
N ARG A 42 -1.72 -19.43 35.52
CA ARG A 42 -2.06 -18.05 35.85
C ARG A 42 -1.48 -17.00 34.90
N HIS A 43 -0.65 -17.38 33.93
CA HIS A 43 -0.04 -16.44 32.98
C HIS A 43 -1.06 -15.71 32.10
N SER A 44 -2.21 -16.32 31.82
CA SER A 44 -3.21 -15.76 30.90
C SER A 44 -3.79 -14.43 31.39
N LYS A 45 -3.95 -13.50 30.46
CA LYS A 45 -4.68 -12.25 30.68
C LYS A 45 -6.19 -12.51 30.59
N SER A 46 -6.99 -11.71 31.30
CA SER A 46 -8.42 -11.64 31.00
C SER A 46 -8.63 -10.90 29.66
N ARG A 47 -9.75 -11.16 28.99
CA ARG A 47 -10.12 -10.49 27.73
C ARG A 47 -10.32 -8.98 27.89
N GLU A 48 -10.40 -8.49 29.12
CA GLU A 48 -10.84 -7.13 29.47
C GLU A 48 -9.68 -6.15 29.70
N GLY A 49 -8.43 -6.64 29.77
CA GLY A 49 -7.27 -5.76 29.77
C GLY A 49 -6.02 -6.36 30.42
N ILE A 50 -4.89 -5.67 30.23
CA ILE A 50 -3.58 -6.05 30.79
C ILE A 50 -3.57 -5.97 32.34
N LEU A 51 -4.55 -5.31 32.95
CA LEU A 51 -4.78 -5.21 34.40
C LEU A 51 -6.29 -5.14 34.70
N GLY A 52 -7.11 -5.83 33.90
CA GLY A 52 -8.57 -5.84 34.05
C GLY A 52 -9.06 -6.76 35.17
N GLU A 53 -10.37 -6.74 35.42
CA GLU A 53 -11.00 -7.75 36.27
C GLU A 53 -10.73 -9.14 35.65
N GLY A 54 -10.19 -10.07 36.45
CA GLY A 54 -9.66 -11.35 35.99
C GLY A 54 -8.13 -11.46 35.90
N TRP A 55 -7.38 -10.41 36.28
CA TRP A 55 -5.95 -10.55 36.60
C TRP A 55 -5.78 -11.27 37.95
N GLU A 56 -5.91 -12.59 37.95
CA GLU A 56 -5.64 -13.36 39.16
C GLU A 56 -4.13 -13.36 39.48
N PRO A 57 -3.74 -13.14 40.75
CA PRO A 57 -2.35 -13.11 41.12
C PRO A 57 -1.73 -14.51 41.04
N ALA A 58 -0.48 -14.59 40.61
CA ALA A 58 0.35 -15.78 40.72
C ALA A 58 0.64 -16.10 42.19
N GLY A 59 0.87 -17.38 42.49
CA GLY A 59 1.20 -17.84 43.83
C GLY A 59 2.62 -17.45 44.29
N THR A 60 3.44 -16.88 43.41
CA THR A 60 4.83 -16.48 43.66
C THR A 60 5.14 -15.12 43.03
N LEU A 61 6.13 -14.40 43.58
CA LEU A 61 6.60 -13.13 43.02
C LEU A 61 7.30 -13.34 41.67
N GLU A 62 8.04 -14.43 41.52
CA GLU A 62 8.65 -14.84 40.26
C GLU A 62 7.59 -15.11 39.20
N GLY A 63 6.46 -15.72 39.57
CA GLY A 63 5.31 -15.92 38.70
C GLY A 63 4.67 -14.60 38.25
N GLU A 64 4.55 -13.62 39.14
CA GLU A 64 4.07 -12.27 38.80
C GLU A 64 5.00 -11.58 37.79
N VAL A 65 6.32 -11.65 38.02
CA VAL A 65 7.31 -11.08 37.09
C VAL A 65 7.23 -11.76 35.72
N CYS A 66 7.13 -13.10 35.69
CA CYS A 66 6.98 -13.85 34.44
C CYS A 66 5.69 -13.49 33.70
N LYS A 67 4.58 -13.33 34.43
CA LYS A 67 3.29 -12.93 33.86
C LYS A 67 3.37 -11.55 33.20
N ILE A 68 3.96 -10.57 33.88
CA ILE A 68 4.18 -9.22 33.30
C ILE A 68 5.12 -9.30 32.09
N ALA A 69 6.20 -10.08 32.17
CA ALA A 69 7.13 -10.24 31.06
C ALA A 69 6.46 -10.84 29.81
N ASP A 70 5.61 -11.85 29.99
CA ASP A 70 4.81 -12.46 28.90
C ASP A 70 3.90 -11.44 28.23
N VAL A 71 3.24 -10.59 29.04
CA VAL A 71 2.40 -9.50 28.53
C VAL A 71 3.19 -8.55 27.63
N VAL A 72 4.35 -8.11 28.10
CA VAL A 72 5.21 -7.17 27.38
C VAL A 72 5.75 -7.80 26.10
N ALA A 73 6.19 -9.06 26.16
CA ALA A 73 6.66 -9.81 25.00
C ALA A 73 5.56 -9.93 23.93
N TYR A 74 4.34 -10.28 24.33
CA TYR A 74 3.17 -10.38 23.45
C TYR A 74 2.90 -9.06 22.71
N ILE A 75 2.83 -7.94 23.44
CA ILE A 75 2.52 -6.62 22.85
C ILE A 75 3.62 -6.17 21.90
N ASN A 76 4.88 -6.38 22.29
CA ASN A 76 6.02 -6.02 21.44
C ASN A 76 6.01 -6.81 20.13
N HIS A 77 5.70 -8.11 20.19
CA HIS A 77 5.61 -8.93 18.99
C HIS A 77 4.45 -8.50 18.08
N ASP A 78 3.25 -8.32 18.62
CA ASP A 78 2.08 -7.86 17.85
C ASP A 78 2.33 -6.50 17.19
N THR A 79 2.98 -5.58 17.93
CA THR A 79 3.35 -4.26 17.41
C THR A 79 4.40 -4.39 16.29
N ALA A 80 5.42 -5.22 16.49
CA ALA A 80 6.45 -5.46 15.49
C ALA A 80 5.86 -6.10 14.22
N ASP A 81 4.92 -7.03 14.37
CA ASP A 81 4.23 -7.66 13.25
C ASP A 81 3.32 -6.69 12.51
N ALA A 82 2.58 -5.83 13.23
CA ALA A 82 1.77 -4.77 12.63
C ALA A 82 2.63 -3.79 11.82
N LEU A 83 3.78 -3.37 12.37
CA LEU A 83 4.73 -2.51 11.66
C LEU A 83 5.33 -3.21 10.43
N ARG A 84 5.71 -4.48 10.56
CA ARG A 84 6.24 -5.26 9.44
C ARG A 84 5.20 -5.46 8.34
N ALA A 85 3.95 -5.73 8.70
CA ALA A 85 2.85 -5.88 7.76
C ALA A 85 2.57 -4.57 7.02
N GLY A 86 2.54 -3.44 7.73
CA GLY A 86 2.40 -2.12 7.13
C GLY A 86 3.53 -1.79 6.16
N ALA A 87 4.79 -1.95 6.60
CA ALA A 87 5.96 -1.72 5.76
C ALA A 87 5.99 -2.63 4.53
N ARG A 88 5.60 -3.90 4.67
CA ARG A 88 5.49 -4.84 3.55
C ARG A 88 4.44 -4.38 2.54
N GLN A 89 3.25 -4.02 3.01
CA GLN A 89 2.18 -3.54 2.15
C GLN A 89 2.58 -2.27 1.38
N ASP A 90 3.29 -1.34 2.03
CA ASP A 90 3.78 -0.13 1.38
C ASP A 90 4.84 -0.44 0.32
N LEU A 91 5.78 -1.34 0.62
CA LEU A 91 6.81 -1.78 -0.32
C LEU A 91 6.22 -2.54 -1.52
N GLU A 92 5.24 -3.42 -1.30
CA GLU A 92 4.55 -4.15 -2.37
C GLU A 92 3.80 -3.19 -3.29
N GLN A 93 3.11 -2.18 -2.74
CA GLN A 93 2.46 -1.14 -3.53
C GLN A 93 3.47 -0.31 -4.33
N GLU A 94 4.59 0.06 -3.73
CA GLU A 94 5.64 0.82 -4.42
C GLU A 94 6.28 0.00 -5.55
N ALA A 95 6.61 -1.26 -5.29
CA ALA A 95 7.16 -2.17 -6.31
C ALA A 95 6.18 -2.34 -7.48
N ALA A 96 4.88 -2.52 -7.20
CA ALA A 96 3.86 -2.61 -8.24
C ALA A 96 3.76 -1.32 -9.08
N ARG A 97 3.82 -0.14 -8.44
CA ARG A 97 3.83 1.15 -9.15
C ARG A 97 5.07 1.32 -10.02
N GLN A 98 6.24 0.93 -9.52
CA GLN A 98 7.49 0.99 -10.27
C GLN A 98 7.49 0.05 -11.47
N ALA A 99 6.99 -1.17 -11.30
CA ALA A 99 6.85 -2.13 -12.39
C ALA A 99 5.89 -1.63 -13.47
N ASP A 100 4.73 -1.09 -13.10
CA ASP A 100 3.78 -0.50 -14.06
C ASP A 100 4.40 0.71 -14.80
N ALA A 101 5.10 1.60 -14.09
CA ALA A 101 5.79 2.73 -14.69
C ALA A 101 6.90 2.31 -15.66
N GLU A 102 7.63 1.24 -15.32
CA GLU A 102 8.67 0.65 -16.16
C GLU A 102 8.09 0.13 -17.48
N VAL A 103 7.04 -0.71 -17.39
CA VAL A 103 6.37 -1.29 -18.56
C VAL A 103 5.82 -0.19 -19.47
N ARG A 104 5.17 0.82 -18.89
CA ARG A 104 4.65 1.97 -19.66
C ARG A 104 5.77 2.74 -20.36
N ARG A 105 6.91 2.94 -19.70
CA ARG A 105 8.06 3.63 -20.29
C ARG A 105 8.62 2.84 -21.46
N GLN A 106 8.88 1.55 -21.28
CA GLN A 106 9.40 0.67 -22.32
C GLN A 106 8.48 0.59 -23.54
N LEU A 107 7.16 0.50 -23.31
CA LEU A 107 6.16 0.47 -24.38
C LEU A 107 6.24 1.73 -25.25
N ILE A 108 6.29 2.91 -24.62
CA ILE A 108 6.39 4.18 -25.34
C ILE A 108 7.73 4.28 -26.08
N GLU A 109 8.83 3.87 -25.45
CA GLU A 109 10.15 3.92 -26.05
C GLU A 109 10.24 3.01 -27.30
N GLN A 110 9.65 1.82 -27.24
CA GLN A 110 9.54 0.92 -28.39
C GLN A 110 8.68 1.50 -29.51
N ILE A 111 7.54 2.12 -29.19
CA ILE A 111 6.69 2.78 -30.19
C ILE A 111 7.44 3.94 -30.85
N VAL A 112 8.11 4.78 -30.05
CA VAL A 112 8.89 5.92 -30.53
C VAL A 112 10.04 5.46 -31.43
N GLY A 113 10.78 4.42 -31.01
CA GLY A 113 11.90 3.86 -31.78
C GLY A 113 11.45 3.20 -33.08
N ALA A 114 10.33 2.46 -33.07
CA ALA A 114 9.81 1.81 -34.27
C ALA A 114 9.30 2.79 -35.33
N ASN A 115 8.87 3.99 -34.92
CA ASN A 115 8.30 5.01 -35.81
C ASN A 115 9.26 6.19 -36.09
N ASN A 116 10.49 6.17 -35.55
CA ASN A 116 11.45 7.27 -35.62
C ASN A 116 10.82 8.63 -35.27
N LEU A 117 10.03 8.66 -34.20
CA LEU A 117 9.29 9.86 -33.81
C LEU A 117 10.24 10.89 -33.18
N GLU A 118 10.40 12.04 -33.85
CA GLU A 118 11.18 13.17 -33.36
C GLU A 118 10.30 14.18 -32.60
N ALA A 119 10.82 14.71 -31.50
CA ALA A 119 10.12 15.72 -30.71
C ALA A 119 10.19 17.09 -31.41
N PRO A 120 9.06 17.73 -31.75
CA PRO A 120 9.08 19.05 -32.36
C PRO A 120 9.69 20.09 -31.40
N ARG A 121 10.74 20.79 -31.86
CA ARG A 121 11.48 21.78 -31.07
C ARG A 121 10.59 22.81 -30.34
N PRO A 122 9.54 23.41 -30.93
CA PRO A 122 8.70 24.38 -30.24
C PRO A 122 7.95 23.78 -29.03
N LEU A 123 7.58 22.50 -29.09
CA LEU A 123 6.91 21.82 -27.98
C LEU A 123 7.89 21.54 -26.84
N VAL A 124 9.12 21.13 -27.19
CA VAL A 124 10.20 20.90 -26.23
C VAL A 124 10.56 22.19 -25.51
N GLU A 125 10.73 23.30 -26.25
CA GLU A 125 11.05 24.61 -25.67
C GLU A 125 9.92 25.12 -24.77
N ARG A 126 8.66 24.94 -25.18
CA ARG A 126 7.49 25.29 -24.34
C ARG A 126 7.46 24.48 -23.05
N LEU A 127 7.75 23.18 -23.11
CA LEU A 127 7.79 22.32 -21.93
C LEU A 127 8.93 22.72 -20.99
N LEU A 128 10.13 22.96 -21.52
CA LEU A 128 11.27 23.45 -20.75
C LEU A 128 10.98 24.79 -20.07
N ALA A 129 10.34 25.72 -20.76
CA ALA A 129 9.92 26.99 -20.17
C ALA A 129 8.92 26.78 -19.02
N THR A 130 7.98 25.83 -19.18
CA THR A 130 7.02 25.48 -18.13
C THR A 130 7.73 24.90 -16.89
N TYR A 131 8.72 24.03 -17.08
CA TYR A 131 9.52 23.52 -15.96
C TYR A 131 10.38 24.60 -15.31
N ALA A 132 11.05 25.43 -16.10
CA ALA A 132 11.90 26.49 -15.58
C ALA A 132 11.09 27.47 -14.71
N GLN A 133 9.88 27.82 -15.15
CA GLN A 133 8.96 28.62 -14.36
C GLN A 133 8.50 27.88 -13.09
N GLY A 134 8.16 26.59 -13.19
CA GLY A 134 7.71 25.79 -12.05
C GLY A 134 8.78 25.57 -10.97
N TYR A 135 10.06 25.52 -11.36
CA TYR A 135 11.21 25.43 -10.47
C TYR A 135 11.83 26.79 -10.12
N GLU A 136 11.25 27.90 -10.60
CA GLU A 136 11.74 29.27 -10.37
C GLU A 136 13.23 29.45 -10.74
N ILE A 137 13.64 28.87 -11.88
CA ILE A 137 15.02 28.88 -12.33
C ILE A 137 15.44 30.32 -12.72
N PRO A 138 16.55 30.84 -12.17
CA PRO A 138 17.09 32.13 -12.53
C PRO A 138 17.46 32.25 -14.01
N ASP A 139 17.29 33.44 -14.60
CA ASP A 139 17.53 33.70 -16.02
C ASP A 139 18.96 33.33 -16.48
N ASP A 140 19.95 33.54 -15.62
CA ASP A 140 21.36 33.21 -15.86
C ASP A 140 21.64 31.71 -15.92
N GLN A 141 20.73 30.88 -15.38
CA GLN A 141 20.86 29.42 -15.34
C GLN A 141 19.96 28.71 -16.36
N LEU A 142 19.10 29.44 -17.08
CA LEU A 142 18.14 28.87 -18.03
C LEU A 142 18.79 28.05 -19.15
N GLU A 143 19.90 28.52 -19.72
CA GLU A 143 20.58 27.78 -20.79
C GLU A 143 21.13 26.44 -20.29
N ARG A 144 21.72 26.44 -19.10
CA ARG A 144 22.24 25.23 -18.48
C ARG A 144 21.10 24.27 -18.13
N PHE A 145 20.04 24.77 -17.51
CA PHE A 145 18.85 24.00 -17.21
C PHE A 145 18.23 23.38 -18.48
N ALA A 146 18.07 24.18 -19.53
CA ALA A 146 17.54 23.70 -20.80
C ALA A 146 18.43 22.63 -21.43
N GLY A 147 19.77 22.74 -21.32
CA GLY A 147 20.70 21.71 -21.77
C GLY A 147 20.55 20.39 -21.00
N GLU A 148 20.48 20.45 -19.67
CA GLU A 148 20.37 19.27 -18.81
C GLU A 148 19.01 18.56 -18.94
N PHE A 149 17.91 19.32 -19.05
CA PHE A 149 16.55 18.77 -19.07
C PHE A 149 16.00 18.49 -20.47
N ARG A 150 16.69 18.90 -21.54
CA ARG A 150 16.23 18.68 -22.93
C ARG A 150 15.93 17.22 -23.25
N PRO A 151 16.80 16.23 -22.93
CA PRO A 151 16.49 14.82 -23.22
C PRO A 151 15.20 14.33 -22.54
N LEU A 152 14.96 14.78 -21.30
CA LEU A 152 13.74 14.48 -20.56
C LEU A 152 12.51 15.12 -21.23
N ALA A 153 12.61 16.40 -21.61
CA ALA A 153 11.54 17.12 -22.28
C ALA A 153 11.21 16.49 -23.65
N GLU A 154 12.21 16.08 -24.42
CA GLU A 154 12.03 15.36 -25.68
C GLU A 154 11.34 14.02 -25.49
N ALA A 155 11.73 13.23 -24.46
CA ALA A 155 11.04 11.98 -24.13
C ALA A 155 9.57 12.21 -23.75
N GLN A 156 9.29 13.25 -22.95
CA GLN A 156 7.93 13.58 -22.55
C GLN A 156 7.07 14.05 -23.73
N VAL A 157 7.59 14.93 -24.59
CA VAL A 157 6.84 15.38 -25.79
C VAL A 157 6.52 14.19 -26.70
N ARG A 158 7.47 13.28 -26.91
CA ARG A 158 7.24 12.07 -27.72
C ARG A 158 6.17 11.18 -27.12
N ARG A 159 6.21 10.96 -25.80
CA ARG A 159 5.16 10.23 -25.07
C ARG A 159 3.80 10.87 -25.26
N ASP A 160 3.69 12.17 -25.01
CA ASP A 160 2.42 12.89 -25.04
C ASP A 160 1.83 12.84 -26.47
N LEU A 161 2.65 13.01 -27.52
CA LEU A 161 2.22 12.85 -28.91
C LEU A 161 1.69 11.45 -29.24
N VAL A 162 2.35 10.40 -28.76
CA VAL A 162 1.91 9.02 -28.96
C VAL A 162 0.56 8.79 -28.28
N LEU A 163 0.40 9.25 -27.04
CA LEU A 163 -0.84 9.08 -26.29
C LEU A 163 -1.98 9.87 -26.93
N ASP A 164 -1.75 11.14 -27.30
CA ASP A 164 -2.76 11.98 -27.96
C ASP A 164 -3.25 11.33 -29.26
N TYR A 165 -2.33 10.81 -30.08
CA TYR A 165 -2.70 10.10 -31.31
C TYR A 165 -3.57 8.86 -31.05
N VAL A 166 -3.22 8.06 -30.03
CA VAL A 166 -3.99 6.86 -29.66
C VAL A 166 -5.37 7.24 -29.15
N VAL A 167 -5.45 8.26 -28.30
CA VAL A 167 -6.71 8.78 -27.73
C VAL A 167 -7.63 9.27 -28.83
N GLU A 168 -7.12 10.05 -29.78
CA GLU A 168 -7.91 10.56 -30.91
C GLU A 168 -8.39 9.44 -31.82
N LYS A 169 -7.50 8.52 -32.20
CA LYS A 169 -7.82 7.43 -33.14
C LYS A 169 -8.84 6.44 -32.58
N GLN A 170 -8.74 6.15 -31.28
CA GLN A 170 -9.59 5.16 -30.60
C GLN A 170 -10.74 5.79 -29.82
N LYS A 171 -10.86 7.12 -29.81
CA LYS A 171 -11.88 7.89 -29.09
C LYS A 171 -11.93 7.52 -27.60
N LEU A 172 -10.75 7.52 -26.96
CA LEU A 172 -10.58 7.08 -25.57
C LEU A 172 -10.69 8.22 -24.55
N GLN A 173 -11.28 9.37 -24.92
CA GLN A 173 -11.51 10.46 -23.97
C GLN A 173 -12.29 9.96 -22.75
N ALA A 174 -11.98 10.51 -21.58
CA ALA A 174 -12.72 10.24 -20.37
C ALA A 174 -14.19 10.68 -20.51
N THR A 175 -15.11 9.86 -20.04
CA THR A 175 -16.54 10.20 -20.00
C THR A 175 -16.92 10.83 -18.66
N GLU A 176 -18.04 11.56 -18.62
CA GLU A 176 -18.57 12.11 -17.36
C GLU A 176 -18.85 10.99 -16.34
N GLU A 177 -19.38 9.85 -16.78
CA GLU A 177 -19.61 8.67 -15.95
C GLU A 177 -18.31 8.16 -15.30
N GLU A 178 -17.22 8.08 -16.06
CA GLU A 178 -15.91 7.65 -15.54
C GLU A 178 -15.33 8.66 -14.55
N LEU A 179 -15.55 9.95 -14.79
CA LEU A 179 -15.17 11.02 -13.88
C LEU A 179 -15.94 10.92 -12.56
N ASP A 180 -17.25 10.72 -12.62
CA ASP A 180 -18.12 10.57 -11.46
C ASP A 180 -17.74 9.32 -10.64
N GLN A 181 -17.48 8.19 -11.30
CA GLN A 181 -16.99 6.98 -10.65
C GLN A 181 -15.65 7.20 -9.94
N ARG A 182 -14.73 7.94 -10.57
CA ARG A 182 -13.43 8.28 -9.97
C ARG A 182 -13.61 9.20 -8.76
N VAL A 183 -14.48 10.19 -8.84
CA VAL A 183 -14.81 11.10 -7.73
C VAL A 183 -15.46 10.32 -6.57
N ALA A 184 -16.40 9.41 -6.85
CA ALA A 184 -17.01 8.55 -5.85
C ALA A 184 -15.99 7.66 -5.13
N LYS A 185 -15.00 7.12 -5.88
CA LYS A 185 -13.90 6.34 -5.29
C LYS A 185 -13.00 7.19 -4.37
N ILE A 186 -12.72 8.43 -4.76
CA ILE A 186 -11.96 9.39 -3.92
C ILE A 186 -12.76 9.72 -2.66
N ALA A 187 -14.06 9.96 -2.80
CA ALA A 187 -14.97 10.27 -1.71
C ALA A 187 -15.05 9.11 -0.70
N GLY A 188 -15.18 7.86 -1.17
CA GLY A 188 -15.18 6.67 -0.31
C GLY A 188 -13.90 6.51 0.50
N ARG A 189 -12.73 6.77 -0.10
CA ARG A 189 -11.43 6.75 0.62
C ARG A 189 -11.32 7.83 1.70
N ARG A 190 -11.98 8.97 1.50
CA ARG A 190 -11.97 10.11 2.43
C ARG A 190 -13.16 10.10 3.39
N GLN A 191 -14.06 9.13 3.29
CA GLN A 191 -15.35 9.10 3.99
C GLN A 191 -16.12 10.44 3.84
N ALA A 192 -16.05 11.03 2.64
CA ALA A 192 -16.67 12.30 2.31
C ALA A 192 -17.84 12.10 1.34
N ASP A 193 -18.72 13.09 1.26
CA ASP A 193 -19.80 13.10 0.27
C ASP A 193 -19.23 13.34 -1.16
N PRO A 194 -19.62 12.53 -2.17
CA PRO A 194 -19.14 12.69 -3.54
C PRO A 194 -19.40 14.07 -4.15
N GLY A 195 -20.55 14.70 -3.87
CA GLY A 195 -20.89 16.02 -4.39
C GLY A 195 -19.99 17.12 -3.82
N GLN A 196 -19.64 17.02 -2.54
CA GLN A 196 -18.68 17.94 -1.91
C GLN A 196 -17.27 17.80 -2.50
N VAL A 197 -16.83 16.56 -2.75
CA VAL A 197 -15.53 16.29 -3.38
C VAL A 197 -15.51 16.83 -4.81
N TYR A 198 -16.59 16.64 -5.58
CA TYR A 198 -16.73 17.16 -6.93
C TYR A 198 -16.59 18.69 -6.95
N ALA A 199 -17.38 19.39 -6.12
CA ALA A 199 -17.34 20.84 -6.03
C ALA A 199 -15.96 21.38 -5.61
N SER A 200 -15.28 20.67 -4.69
CA SER A 200 -13.92 21.01 -4.27
C SER A 200 -12.91 20.88 -5.40
N LEU A 201 -12.96 19.78 -6.16
CA LEU A 201 -12.08 19.55 -7.30
C LEU A 201 -12.34 20.54 -8.43
N GLN A 202 -13.61 20.89 -8.66
CA GLN A 202 -14.00 21.91 -9.64
C GLN A 202 -13.44 23.28 -9.27
N LYS A 203 -13.62 23.70 -8.02
CA LYS A 203 -13.11 24.99 -7.52
C LYS A 203 -11.59 25.08 -7.59
N ALA A 204 -10.90 23.96 -7.40
CA ALA A 204 -9.44 23.87 -7.49
C ALA A 204 -8.91 23.71 -8.93
N GLY A 205 -9.78 23.61 -9.94
CA GLY A 205 -9.37 23.37 -11.34
C GLY A 205 -8.82 21.96 -11.62
N ARG A 206 -8.90 21.05 -10.64
CA ARG A 206 -8.29 19.70 -10.69
C ARG A 206 -9.14 18.66 -11.41
N LEU A 207 -10.37 19.00 -11.78
CA LEU A 207 -11.22 18.10 -12.59
C LEU A 207 -10.58 17.81 -13.96
N ARG A 208 -9.97 18.80 -14.61
CA ARG A 208 -9.27 18.61 -15.89
C ARG A 208 -8.07 17.68 -15.77
N GLU A 209 -7.34 17.78 -14.66
CA GLU A 209 -6.23 16.86 -14.36
C GLU A 209 -6.74 15.43 -14.22
N LEU A 210 -7.88 15.25 -13.54
CA LEU A 210 -8.49 13.94 -13.33
C LEU A 210 -9.00 13.32 -14.64
N GLU A 211 -9.65 14.13 -15.48
CA GLU A 211 -10.08 13.75 -16.83
C GLU A 211 -8.89 13.31 -17.69
N ARG A 212 -7.80 14.09 -17.69
CA ARG A 212 -6.56 13.75 -18.38
C ARG A 212 -5.98 12.43 -17.87
N GLN A 213 -5.93 12.23 -16.56
CA GLN A 213 -5.43 10.98 -15.96
C GLN A 213 -6.24 9.76 -16.40
N ILE A 214 -7.58 9.86 -16.40
CA ILE A 214 -8.46 8.77 -16.86
C ILE A 214 -8.20 8.47 -18.34
N THR A 215 -8.08 9.52 -19.15
CA THR A 215 -7.81 9.40 -20.59
C THR A 215 -6.46 8.71 -20.86
N GLU A 216 -5.41 9.11 -20.14
CA GLU A 216 -4.08 8.50 -20.24
C GLU A 216 -4.11 7.03 -19.80
N GLU A 217 -4.77 6.70 -18.68
CA GLU A 217 -4.92 5.32 -18.21
C GLU A 217 -5.61 4.43 -19.27
N LYS A 218 -6.66 4.94 -19.93
CA LYS A 218 -7.37 4.22 -21.01
C LYS A 218 -6.48 4.00 -22.22
N ALA A 219 -5.71 5.01 -22.63
CA ALA A 219 -4.78 4.90 -23.75
C ALA A 219 -3.71 3.84 -23.48
N PHE A 220 -3.11 3.84 -22.29
CA PHE A 220 -2.13 2.82 -21.89
C PHE A 220 -2.76 1.42 -21.81
N ALA A 221 -3.95 1.29 -21.23
CA ALA A 221 -4.64 0.01 -21.17
C ALA A 221 -4.90 -0.57 -22.57
N HIS A 222 -5.28 0.28 -23.53
CA HIS A 222 -5.46 -0.14 -24.93
C HIS A 222 -4.15 -0.59 -25.58
N LEU A 223 -3.07 0.17 -25.40
CA LEU A 223 -1.75 -0.19 -25.94
C LEU A 223 -1.22 -1.50 -25.33
N LEU A 224 -1.41 -1.71 -24.03
CA LEU A 224 -1.03 -2.94 -23.34
C LEU A 224 -1.80 -4.15 -23.84
N GLN A 225 -3.11 -4.02 -24.09
CA GLN A 225 -3.93 -5.11 -24.66
C GLN A 225 -3.47 -5.56 -26.05
N GLN A 226 -2.82 -4.67 -26.81
CA GLN A 226 -2.29 -4.96 -28.14
C GLN A 226 -0.82 -5.42 -28.12
N SER A 227 -0.20 -5.42 -26.95
CA SER A 227 1.21 -5.73 -26.77
C SER A 227 1.38 -7.10 -26.12
N THR A 228 2.49 -7.78 -26.42
CA THR A 228 2.85 -9.02 -25.74
C THR A 228 3.78 -8.68 -24.58
N VAL A 229 3.33 -8.92 -23.35
CA VAL A 229 4.16 -8.75 -22.14
C VAL A 229 4.81 -10.09 -21.82
N THR A 230 6.13 -10.17 -21.92
CA THR A 230 6.91 -11.33 -21.47
C THR A 230 7.51 -11.03 -20.10
N GLU A 231 7.30 -11.91 -19.13
CA GLU A 231 8.02 -11.87 -17.85
C GLU A 231 9.51 -12.14 -18.11
N ALA A 232 10.38 -11.31 -17.53
CA ALA A 232 11.83 -11.41 -17.63
C ALA A 232 12.40 -12.44 -16.63
#